data_AF-A0A5M8QKR1-F1
#
_entry.id   AF-A0A5M8QKR1-F1
#
_cell.length_a   1.000
_cell.length_b   1.000
_cell.length_c   1.000
_cell.angle_alpha   90.00
_cell.angle_beta   90.00
_cell.angle_gamma   90.00
#
_symmetry.space_group_name_H-M   'P 1'
#
loop_
_entity.id
_entity.type
_entity.pdbx_description
1 polymer ?
#
loop_
_entity_poly.entity_id
_entity_poly.type
_entity_poly.pdbx_seq_one_letter_code
_entity_poly.pdbx_strand_id
1 'polypeptide(L)'
;MKIELKTLQLPFKALSVSLLLMVSSCSQEELLVPKEENSTTTDARLNLLPSNAGNMKWNISTIGIGANNNHEPEFIGEITQYGSSQIAEAGFITSHNVLPNTAILKDPIYEFTPFSSVYPVLSGNSTIGAGKFKLKIPFEYNEVYYRSYIKLKNGSIQYGAVKYQKAWKIGAAGLSTDQNKNYIFHGSVNQEGSVKAVEIGFVDSFRATPNGAIINNPVYANTPFNGIHPARAYKNNIAYGYYELFIPFAFTEIYIRGYVKLEDGTVVYGEVFHYKK
;
A
#
# COMPACT_ATOMS: atom_id res chain seq x y z
N MET A 1 22.53 -50.55 -3.43
CA MET A 1 21.20 -49.97 -3.16
C MET A 1 20.66 -49.45 -4.49
N LYS A 2 19.70 -50.15 -5.09
CA LYS A 2 19.12 -49.81 -6.41
C LYS A 2 17.99 -48.79 -6.21
N ILE A 3 18.03 -47.68 -6.94
CA ILE A 3 16.95 -46.70 -7.00
C ILE A 3 16.36 -46.79 -8.41
N GLU A 4 15.15 -47.33 -8.52
CA GLU A 4 14.38 -47.33 -9.76
C GLU A 4 13.64 -45.99 -9.91
N LEU A 5 13.95 -45.25 -10.99
CA LEU A 5 13.15 -44.10 -11.41
C LEU A 5 11.89 -44.60 -12.12
N LYS A 6 10.73 -44.45 -11.49
CA LYS A 6 9.43 -44.56 -12.17
C LYS A 6 9.13 -43.24 -12.90
N THR A 7 9.20 -43.30 -14.22
CA THR A 7 8.68 -42.31 -15.17
C THR A 7 7.16 -42.20 -15.05
N LEU A 8 6.65 -41.01 -14.72
CA LEU A 8 5.22 -40.69 -14.79
C LEU A 8 4.92 -40.08 -16.17
N GLN A 9 4.10 -40.80 -16.96
CA GLN A 9 3.60 -40.36 -18.26
C GLN A 9 2.44 -39.36 -18.07
N LEU A 10 2.46 -38.25 -18.80
CA LEU A 10 1.37 -37.29 -18.95
C LEU A 10 0.89 -37.32 -20.41
N PRO A 11 -0.40 -37.57 -20.70
CA PRO A 11 -0.92 -37.42 -22.05
C PRO A 11 -1.47 -36.00 -22.31
N PHE A 12 -1.05 -35.48 -23.46
CA PHE A 12 -1.66 -34.41 -24.25
C PHE A 12 -3.19 -34.38 -24.20
N LYS A 13 -3.79 -33.19 -24.06
CA LYS A 13 -4.87 -32.72 -24.95
C LYS A 13 -4.83 -31.21 -25.14
N ALA A 14 -4.66 -30.82 -26.40
CA ALA A 14 -4.86 -29.49 -26.92
C ALA A 14 -6.35 -29.12 -26.98
N LEU A 15 -6.68 -27.84 -26.85
CA LEU A 15 -7.85 -27.27 -27.53
C LEU A 15 -7.59 -25.79 -27.87
N SER A 16 -7.27 -25.58 -29.14
CA SER A 16 -7.34 -24.30 -29.83
C SER A 16 -8.75 -24.12 -30.38
N VAL A 17 -9.40 -22.99 -30.10
CA VAL A 17 -10.58 -22.53 -30.85
C VAL A 17 -10.42 -21.04 -31.11
N SER A 18 -10.31 -20.70 -32.39
CA SER A 18 -10.45 -19.35 -32.93
C SER A 18 -11.61 -19.38 -33.93
N LEU A 19 -12.50 -18.37 -33.90
CA LEU A 19 -13.22 -17.79 -35.05
C LEU A 19 -14.01 -16.57 -34.52
N LEU A 20 -13.60 -15.32 -34.81
CA LEU A 20 -14.03 -14.46 -35.93
C LEU A 20 -15.55 -14.21 -36.04
N LEU A 21 -15.97 -12.94 -35.96
CA LEU A 21 -16.59 -12.20 -37.08
C LEU A 21 -16.82 -10.72 -36.72
N MET A 22 -16.30 -9.85 -37.59
CA MET A 22 -16.60 -8.42 -37.70
C MET A 22 -17.89 -8.23 -38.50
N VAL A 23 -18.71 -7.24 -38.16
CA VAL A 23 -19.54 -6.55 -39.15
C VAL A 23 -19.61 -5.06 -38.82
N SER A 24 -19.20 -4.27 -39.80
CA SER A 24 -19.32 -2.82 -39.92
C SER A 24 -20.70 -2.44 -40.44
N SER A 25 -21.20 -1.25 -40.08
CA SER A 25 -22.01 -0.47 -41.03
C SER A 25 -21.94 1.02 -40.72
N CYS A 26 -21.68 1.76 -41.80
CA CYS A 26 -21.52 3.20 -41.94
C CYS A 26 -22.87 3.81 -42.35
N SER A 27 -23.20 5.02 -41.86
CA SER A 27 -23.98 6.02 -42.61
C SER A 27 -23.77 7.38 -41.93
N GLN A 28 -22.94 8.25 -42.51
CA GLN A 28 -23.32 9.40 -43.35
C GLN A 28 -23.95 10.56 -42.58
N GLU A 29 -23.16 11.64 -42.49
CA GLU A 29 -23.50 12.98 -42.05
C GLU A 29 -24.53 13.62 -43.00
N GLU A 30 -25.44 14.41 -42.44
CA GLU A 30 -26.06 15.52 -43.17
C GLU A 30 -25.99 16.78 -42.30
N LEU A 31 -25.11 17.69 -42.72
CA LEU A 31 -25.01 19.05 -42.21
C LEU A 31 -26.23 19.84 -42.72
N LEU A 32 -27.06 20.34 -41.82
CA LEU A 32 -27.99 21.43 -42.11
C LEU A 32 -27.69 22.61 -41.18
N VAL A 33 -27.27 23.71 -41.79
CA VAL A 33 -27.05 25.04 -41.20
C VAL A 33 -28.37 25.59 -40.65
N PRO A 34 -28.41 26.27 -39.49
CA PRO A 34 -29.65 26.81 -38.94
C PRO A 34 -30.02 28.15 -39.61
N LYS A 35 -31.33 28.34 -39.80
CA LYS A 35 -31.96 29.59 -40.22
C LYS A 35 -32.32 30.40 -38.97
N GLU A 36 -31.79 31.61 -38.84
CA GLU A 36 -32.26 32.59 -37.84
C GLU A 36 -33.60 33.18 -38.27
N GLU A 37 -34.55 33.28 -37.32
CA GLU A 37 -35.36 34.47 -36.99
C GLU A 37 -36.58 34.06 -36.13
N ASN A 38 -36.54 34.37 -34.82
CA ASN A 38 -37.32 35.50 -34.27
C ASN A 38 -37.38 35.43 -32.74
N SER A 39 -37.01 36.57 -32.14
CA SER A 39 -37.08 36.87 -30.71
C SER A 39 -38.49 37.35 -30.35
N THR A 40 -39.13 36.66 -29.41
CA THR A 40 -40.11 37.27 -28.48
C THR A 40 -40.05 36.55 -27.14
N THR A 41 -39.31 37.17 -26.23
CA THR A 41 -39.61 37.42 -24.80
C THR A 41 -40.52 36.48 -24.00
N THR A 42 -40.00 36.23 -22.80
CA THR A 42 -40.65 36.02 -21.48
C THR A 42 -40.84 34.60 -20.97
N ASP A 43 -40.12 34.36 -19.88
CA ASP A 43 -40.45 33.51 -18.73
C ASP A 43 -39.97 32.06 -18.63
N ALA A 44 -39.42 31.81 -17.43
CA ALA A 44 -38.98 30.56 -16.85
C ALA A 44 -37.77 29.90 -17.54
N ARG A 45 -36.56 30.24 -17.06
CA ARG A 45 -35.46 29.28 -17.01
C ARG A 45 -35.87 28.08 -16.13
N LEU A 46 -36.66 27.17 -16.70
CA LEU A 46 -36.59 25.77 -16.35
C LEU A 46 -35.18 25.33 -16.74
N ASN A 47 -34.28 25.26 -15.75
CA ASN A 47 -33.09 24.45 -15.89
C ASN A 47 -33.58 23.02 -16.13
N LEU A 48 -33.58 22.61 -17.40
CA LEU A 48 -33.60 21.23 -17.82
C LEU A 48 -32.39 20.55 -17.18
N LEU A 49 -32.60 20.02 -15.97
CA LEU A 49 -31.74 18.99 -15.41
C LEU A 49 -31.71 17.85 -16.43
N PRO A 50 -30.54 17.39 -16.90
CA PRO A 50 -30.49 16.23 -17.76
C PRO A 50 -31.08 15.04 -17.00
N SER A 51 -32.14 14.47 -17.57
CA SER A 51 -32.93 13.36 -17.05
C SER A 51 -32.18 12.02 -17.15
N ASN A 52 -30.94 11.96 -16.64
CA ASN A 52 -30.18 10.72 -16.46
C ASN A 52 -30.29 10.22 -15.01
N ALA A 53 -31.50 10.25 -14.44
CA ALA A 53 -31.81 9.61 -13.16
C ALA A 53 -31.91 8.07 -13.27
N GLY A 54 -31.49 7.49 -14.40
CA GLY A 54 -31.33 6.05 -14.57
C GLY A 54 -30.05 5.57 -13.89
N ASN A 55 -30.19 4.98 -12.71
CA ASN A 55 -29.15 4.24 -11.98
C ASN A 55 -27.92 5.05 -11.52
N MET A 56 -28.13 6.09 -10.69
CA MET A 56 -27.02 6.60 -9.88
C MET A 56 -26.56 5.51 -8.89
N LYS A 57 -25.35 4.99 -9.13
CA LYS A 57 -24.67 4.05 -8.25
C LYS A 57 -23.91 4.83 -7.19
N TRP A 58 -23.85 4.33 -5.96
CA TRP A 58 -22.93 4.86 -4.97
C TRP A 58 -21.49 4.75 -5.48
N ASN A 59 -20.70 5.78 -5.23
CA ASN A 59 -19.27 5.74 -5.50
C ASN A 59 -18.52 5.61 -4.18
N ILE A 60 -17.78 4.51 -4.03
CA ILE A 60 -16.97 4.21 -2.85
C ILE A 60 -15.49 4.16 -3.25
N SER A 61 -14.65 4.89 -2.52
CA SER A 61 -13.21 4.95 -2.73
C SER A 61 -12.44 4.46 -1.51
N THR A 62 -11.41 3.65 -1.74
CA THR A 62 -10.38 3.34 -0.74
C THR A 62 -9.27 4.37 -0.88
N ILE A 63 -9.15 5.31 0.07
CA ILE A 63 -8.16 6.38 -0.01
C ILE A 63 -6.77 5.84 0.31
N GLY A 64 -6.61 5.18 1.45
CA GLY A 64 -5.33 4.65 1.90
C GLY A 64 -5.26 4.48 3.41
N ILE A 65 -4.04 4.50 3.94
CA ILE A 65 -3.77 4.58 5.39
C ILE A 65 -3.32 6.01 5.71
N GLY A 66 -3.90 6.59 6.76
CA GLY A 66 -3.42 7.83 7.38
C GLY A 66 -3.16 7.63 8.87
N ALA A 67 -2.87 8.72 9.58
CA ALA A 67 -2.69 8.71 11.02
C ALA A 67 -3.82 9.46 11.73
N ASN A 68 -4.23 8.98 12.90
CA ASN A 68 -5.17 9.68 13.77
C ASN A 68 -4.47 10.75 14.63
N ASN A 69 -5.23 11.45 15.47
CA ASN A 69 -4.69 12.50 16.34
C ASN A 69 -3.65 11.98 17.36
N ASN A 70 -3.64 10.67 17.63
CA ASN A 70 -2.68 9.98 18.49
C ASN A 70 -1.52 9.36 17.70
N HIS A 71 -1.39 9.68 16.41
CA HIS A 71 -0.40 9.12 15.48
C HIS A 71 -0.55 7.62 15.22
N GLU A 72 -1.70 7.03 15.53
CA GLU A 72 -1.96 5.61 15.25
C GLU A 72 -2.50 5.45 13.81
N PRO A 73 -2.13 4.38 13.09
CA PRO A 73 -2.55 4.18 11.72
C PRO A 73 -4.04 3.83 11.61
N GLU A 74 -4.72 4.41 10.61
CA GLU A 74 -6.13 4.16 10.30
C GLU A 74 -6.35 3.98 8.80
N PHE A 75 -7.23 3.06 8.41
CA PHE A 75 -7.75 2.99 7.05
C PHE A 75 -8.73 4.13 6.80
N ILE A 76 -8.67 4.73 5.60
CA ILE A 76 -9.52 5.84 5.19
C ILE A 76 -10.30 5.44 3.93
N GLY A 77 -11.62 5.58 4.00
CA GLY A 77 -12.56 5.34 2.92
C GLY A 77 -13.49 6.53 2.74
N GLU A 78 -14.07 6.65 1.55
CA GLU A 78 -14.96 7.78 1.22
C GLU A 78 -16.09 7.36 0.31
N ILE A 79 -17.30 7.80 0.65
CA ILE A 79 -18.50 7.70 -0.17
C ILE A 79 -18.76 9.08 -0.76
N THR A 80 -18.70 9.23 -2.10
CA THR A 80 -18.75 10.55 -2.75
C THR A 80 -20.04 10.82 -3.51
N GLN A 81 -20.77 9.79 -3.93
CA GLN A 81 -21.98 9.94 -4.76
C GLN A 81 -23.18 9.28 -4.10
N TYR A 82 -24.31 10.00 -4.05
CA TYR A 82 -25.58 9.47 -3.58
C TYR A 82 -26.20 8.54 -4.62
N GLY A 83 -26.39 7.28 -4.24
CA GLY A 83 -27.16 6.31 -4.99
C GLY A 83 -28.61 6.25 -4.52
N SER A 84 -29.49 5.70 -5.35
CA SER A 84 -30.93 5.57 -5.03
C SER A 84 -31.23 4.49 -3.99
N SER A 85 -30.35 3.50 -3.85
CA SER A 85 -30.51 2.38 -2.91
C SER A 85 -29.97 2.76 -1.53
N GLN A 86 -30.70 2.49 -0.45
CA GLN A 86 -30.17 2.76 0.90
C GLN A 86 -28.98 1.87 1.23
N ILE A 87 -27.93 2.45 1.81
CA ILE A 87 -26.79 1.72 2.36
C ILE A 87 -27.22 1.10 3.69
N ALA A 88 -26.94 -0.20 3.86
CA ALA A 88 -27.14 -0.93 5.11
C ALA A 88 -25.89 -0.90 5.99
N GLU A 89 -24.71 -0.94 5.36
CA GLU A 89 -23.43 -1.00 6.04
C GLU A 89 -22.32 -0.45 5.13
N ALA A 90 -21.30 0.18 5.71
CA ALA A 90 -20.06 0.51 5.03
C ALA A 90 -18.86 0.25 5.95
N GLY A 91 -17.73 -0.13 5.37
CA GLY A 91 -16.55 -0.48 6.15
C GLY A 91 -15.35 -0.87 5.30
N PHE A 92 -14.49 -1.71 5.86
CA PHE A 92 -13.30 -2.24 5.19
C PHE A 92 -13.29 -3.76 5.18
N ILE A 93 -12.68 -4.30 4.14
CA ILE A 93 -12.34 -5.71 4.04
C ILE A 93 -10.84 -5.78 3.94
N THR A 94 -10.21 -6.63 4.75
CA THR A 94 -8.76 -6.75 4.80
C THR A 94 -8.33 -8.19 4.69
N SER A 95 -7.19 -8.42 4.04
CA SER A 95 -6.44 -9.66 4.08
C SER A 95 -5.04 -9.30 4.53
N HIS A 96 -4.55 -9.91 5.60
CA HIS A 96 -3.24 -9.60 6.15
C HIS A 96 -2.49 -10.85 6.55
N ASN A 97 -1.16 -10.75 6.54
CA ASN A 97 -0.28 -11.69 7.20
C ASN A 97 0.48 -10.99 8.31
N VAL A 98 0.87 -11.74 9.34
CA VAL A 98 1.79 -11.23 10.40
C VAL A 98 3.23 -11.66 10.11
N LEU A 99 3.41 -12.84 9.50
CA LEU A 99 4.73 -13.39 9.19
C LEU A 99 5.11 -13.18 7.71
N PRO A 100 6.39 -12.94 7.40
CA PRO A 100 6.88 -12.85 6.02
C PRO A 100 6.55 -14.12 5.21
N ASN A 101 6.25 -13.94 3.91
CA ASN A 101 6.04 -15.02 2.93
C ASN A 101 4.89 -16.00 3.26
N THR A 102 3.96 -15.62 4.16
CA THR A 102 2.75 -16.41 4.41
C THR A 102 1.61 -16.00 3.49
N ALA A 103 0.67 -16.92 3.29
CA ALA A 103 -0.43 -16.75 2.33
C ALA A 103 -1.29 -15.52 2.66
N ILE A 104 -1.60 -14.73 1.63
CA ILE A 104 -2.40 -13.51 1.73
C ILE A 104 -3.27 -13.38 0.46
N LEU A 105 -4.52 -12.97 0.64
CA LEU A 105 -5.45 -12.78 -0.47
C LEU A 105 -5.27 -11.37 -1.03
N LYS A 106 -4.84 -11.27 -2.29
CA LYS A 106 -4.55 -9.97 -2.93
C LYS A 106 -5.81 -9.18 -3.31
N ASP A 107 -6.96 -9.83 -3.41
CA ASP A 107 -8.24 -9.18 -3.67
C ASP A 107 -9.27 -9.60 -2.61
N PRO A 108 -9.28 -8.96 -1.43
CA PRO A 108 -10.19 -9.30 -0.36
C PRO A 108 -11.64 -8.98 -0.75
N ILE A 109 -12.52 -9.97 -0.62
CA ILE A 109 -13.96 -9.87 -0.93
C ILE A 109 -14.81 -9.92 0.33
N TYR A 110 -16.08 -9.49 0.22
CA TYR A 110 -17.03 -9.47 1.34
C TYR A 110 -17.49 -10.88 1.68
N GLU A 111 -16.59 -11.61 2.33
CA GLU A 111 -16.80 -12.96 2.82
C GLU A 111 -15.86 -13.16 4.00
N PHE A 112 -16.37 -13.74 5.08
CA PHE A 112 -15.53 -14.09 6.20
C PHE A 112 -14.79 -15.39 5.86
N THR A 113 -13.49 -15.27 5.62
CA THR A 113 -12.63 -16.42 5.33
C THR A 113 -11.43 -16.38 6.28
N PRO A 114 -10.66 -17.48 6.43
CA PRO A 114 -9.42 -17.43 7.20
C PRO A 114 -8.42 -16.38 6.72
N PHE A 115 -8.58 -15.86 5.49
CA PHE A 115 -7.70 -14.90 4.86
C PHE A 115 -8.34 -13.53 4.64
N SER A 116 -9.60 -13.33 5.00
CA SER A 116 -10.34 -12.08 4.77
C SER A 116 -11.22 -11.74 5.96
N SER A 117 -11.02 -10.54 6.51
CA SER A 117 -11.77 -10.02 7.64
C SER A 117 -12.60 -8.82 7.21
N VAL A 118 -13.86 -8.79 7.62
CA VAL A 118 -14.80 -7.69 7.37
C VAL A 118 -14.91 -6.84 8.63
N TYR A 119 -14.71 -5.53 8.48
CA TYR A 119 -14.81 -4.56 9.56
C TYR A 119 -15.85 -3.50 9.21
N PRO A 120 -17.10 -3.65 9.68
CA PRO A 120 -18.13 -2.63 9.59
C PRO A 120 -17.70 -1.37 10.37
N VAL A 121 -17.86 -0.20 9.76
CA VAL A 121 -17.58 1.11 10.39
C VAL A 121 -18.85 1.91 10.56
N LEU A 122 -19.67 1.96 9.51
CA LEU A 122 -20.97 2.59 9.52
C LEU A 122 -22.02 1.48 9.44
N SER A 123 -22.81 1.28 10.50
CA SER A 123 -23.87 0.26 10.56
C SER A 123 -25.02 0.70 11.47
N GLY A 124 -26.18 0.05 11.30
CA GLY A 124 -27.38 0.31 12.09
C GLY A 124 -28.49 1.06 11.33
N ASN A 125 -29.65 1.22 11.96
CA ASN A 125 -30.88 1.76 11.34
C ASN A 125 -30.83 3.26 10.94
N SER A 126 -29.66 3.90 11.00
CA SER A 126 -29.46 5.29 10.60
C SER A 126 -29.21 5.40 9.09
N THR A 127 -29.51 6.58 8.53
CA THR A 127 -29.27 6.84 7.11
C THR A 127 -27.78 7.12 6.90
N ILE A 128 -27.07 6.18 6.25
CA ILE A 128 -25.67 6.35 5.85
C ILE A 128 -25.63 7.19 4.56
N GLY A 129 -24.89 8.30 4.58
CA GLY A 129 -24.75 9.24 3.47
C GLY A 129 -23.31 9.38 2.95
N ALA A 130 -23.10 10.34 2.07
CA ALA A 130 -21.76 10.69 1.57
C ALA A 130 -20.88 11.22 2.72
N GLY A 131 -19.59 10.90 2.65
CA GLY A 131 -18.61 11.30 3.65
C GLY A 131 -17.45 10.34 3.77
N LYS A 132 -16.46 10.77 4.55
CA LYS A 132 -15.30 9.95 4.92
C LYS A 132 -15.61 9.12 6.15
N PHE A 133 -15.09 7.90 6.18
CA PHE A 133 -15.11 7.04 7.35
C PHE A 133 -13.74 6.42 7.55
N LYS A 134 -13.45 6.10 8.81
CA LYS A 134 -12.12 5.67 9.24
C LYS A 134 -12.22 4.45 10.13
N LEU A 135 -11.21 3.58 10.04
CA LEU A 135 -11.07 2.42 10.90
C LEU A 135 -9.65 2.40 11.46
N LYS A 136 -9.51 2.53 12.79
CA LYS A 136 -8.27 2.20 13.48
C LYS A 136 -7.92 0.75 13.17
N ILE A 137 -6.70 0.52 12.68
CA ILE A 137 -6.27 -0.83 12.29
C ILE A 137 -6.27 -1.73 13.55
N PRO A 138 -7.14 -2.74 13.64
CA PRO A 138 -7.35 -3.49 14.89
C PRO A 138 -6.48 -4.76 14.98
N PHE A 139 -5.51 -4.92 14.09
CA PHE A 139 -4.68 -6.11 13.98
C PHE A 139 -3.25 -5.76 13.61
N GLU A 140 -2.35 -6.69 13.87
CA GLU A 140 -0.99 -6.62 13.36
C GLU A 140 -0.89 -7.16 11.94
N TYR A 141 -0.01 -6.59 11.12
CA TYR A 141 0.31 -7.04 9.78
C TYR A 141 1.78 -6.77 9.44
N ASN A 142 2.39 -7.68 8.69
CA ASN A 142 3.59 -7.47 7.88
C ASN A 142 3.18 -7.00 6.48
N GLU A 143 2.11 -7.56 5.92
CA GLU A 143 1.49 -7.11 4.68
C GLU A 143 -0.03 -7.10 4.83
N VAL A 144 -0.69 -6.13 4.20
CA VAL A 144 -2.15 -6.03 4.16
C VAL A 144 -2.61 -5.61 2.77
N TYR A 145 -3.56 -6.35 2.21
CA TYR A 145 -4.42 -5.92 1.13
C TYR A 145 -5.76 -5.50 1.73
N TYR A 146 -6.28 -4.34 1.34
CA TYR A 146 -7.54 -3.85 1.88
C TYR A 146 -8.33 -3.05 0.85
N ARG A 147 -9.65 -3.01 1.04
CA ARG A 147 -10.54 -2.16 0.26
C ARG A 147 -11.74 -1.72 1.08
N SER A 148 -12.24 -0.54 0.80
CA SER A 148 -13.53 -0.10 1.31
C SER A 148 -14.67 -0.85 0.63
N TYR A 149 -15.77 -1.06 1.34
CA TYR A 149 -16.99 -1.62 0.78
C TYR A 149 -18.22 -0.85 1.26
N ILE A 150 -19.31 -1.00 0.50
CA ILE A 150 -20.66 -0.69 0.93
C ILE A 150 -21.54 -1.90 0.66
N LYS A 151 -22.44 -2.19 1.61
CA LYS A 151 -23.50 -3.17 1.47
C LYS A 151 -24.83 -2.43 1.40
N LEU A 152 -25.56 -2.63 0.32
CA LEU A 152 -26.88 -2.04 0.13
C LEU A 152 -27.95 -2.88 0.82
N LYS A 153 -29.10 -2.28 1.15
CA LYS A 153 -30.22 -3.00 1.79
C LYS A 153 -30.77 -4.16 0.95
N ASN A 154 -30.56 -4.15 -0.37
CA ASN A 154 -30.88 -5.26 -1.27
C ASN A 154 -29.85 -6.41 -1.23
N GLY A 155 -28.83 -6.33 -0.37
CA GLY A 155 -27.77 -7.33 -0.21
C GLY A 155 -26.58 -7.16 -1.17
N SER A 156 -26.67 -6.31 -2.19
CA SER A 156 -25.57 -6.10 -3.13
C SER A 156 -24.39 -5.38 -2.47
N ILE A 157 -23.18 -5.80 -2.85
CA ILE A 157 -21.93 -5.24 -2.35
C ILE A 157 -21.28 -4.42 -3.46
N GLN A 158 -20.77 -3.24 -3.11
CA GLN A 158 -19.93 -2.45 -3.97
C GLN A 158 -18.61 -2.17 -3.26
N TYR A 159 -17.56 -2.05 -4.05
CA TYR A 159 -16.20 -2.03 -3.54
C TYR A 159 -15.42 -0.85 -4.07
N GLY A 160 -14.58 -0.27 -3.21
CA GLY A 160 -13.50 0.62 -3.63
C GLY A 160 -12.34 -0.15 -4.22
N ALA A 161 -11.33 0.56 -4.72
CA ALA A 161 -10.10 -0.05 -5.23
C ALA A 161 -9.36 -0.83 -4.14
N VAL A 162 -8.69 -1.91 -4.51
CA VAL A 162 -7.77 -2.61 -3.61
C VAL A 162 -6.51 -1.79 -3.42
N LYS A 163 -6.06 -1.67 -2.18
CA LYS A 163 -4.79 -1.08 -1.79
C LYS A 163 -3.93 -2.16 -1.12
N TYR A 164 -2.62 -2.01 -1.27
CA TYR A 164 -1.61 -2.86 -0.64
C TYR A 164 -0.73 -2.00 0.24
N GLN A 165 -0.39 -2.52 1.41
CA GLN A 165 0.59 -1.93 2.30
C GLN A 165 1.48 -3.00 2.91
N LYS A 166 2.79 -2.77 2.87
CA LYS A 166 3.76 -3.49 3.68
C LYS A 166 4.06 -2.70 4.95
N ALA A 167 4.16 -3.37 6.08
CA ALA A 167 4.57 -2.78 7.34
C ALA A 167 6.01 -2.27 7.26
N TRP A 168 6.30 -1.19 8.01
CA TRP A 168 7.62 -0.56 8.13
C TRP A 168 8.31 -0.22 6.79
N LYS A 169 8.24 1.04 6.38
CA LYS A 169 9.03 1.54 5.23
C LYS A 169 10.19 2.37 5.74
N ILE A 170 11.40 1.88 5.52
CA ILE A 170 12.63 2.61 5.82
C ILE A 170 13.10 3.29 4.53
N GLY A 171 13.41 4.58 4.61
CA GLY A 171 14.00 5.33 3.51
C GLY A 171 15.39 4.83 3.14
N ALA A 172 15.92 5.32 2.02
CA ALA A 172 17.31 5.11 1.70
C ALA A 172 18.19 5.70 2.81
N ALA A 173 19.20 4.94 3.23
CA ALA A 173 20.27 5.52 4.02
C ALA A 173 21.07 6.49 3.14
N GLY A 174 21.73 7.45 3.76
CA GLY A 174 22.63 8.34 3.08
C GLY A 174 23.83 8.71 3.93
N LEU A 175 24.74 9.41 3.29
CA LEU A 175 26.01 9.85 3.85
C LEU A 175 26.16 11.35 3.64
N SER A 176 26.45 12.07 4.71
CA SER A 176 26.82 13.48 4.67
C SER A 176 28.14 13.70 5.44
N THR A 177 28.68 14.91 5.37
CA THR A 177 29.84 15.31 6.17
C THR A 177 29.51 16.57 6.97
N ASP A 178 29.95 16.62 8.23
CA ASP A 178 29.88 17.86 9.03
C ASP A 178 30.95 18.88 8.60
N GLN A 179 30.96 20.04 9.29
CA GLN A 179 31.93 21.11 9.06
C GLN A 179 33.38 20.69 9.33
N ASN A 180 33.58 19.67 10.16
CA ASN A 180 34.88 19.08 10.49
C ASN A 180 35.25 17.92 9.57
N LYS A 181 34.47 17.66 8.52
CA LYS A 181 34.61 16.54 7.57
C LYS A 181 34.44 15.16 8.22
N ASN A 182 33.79 15.08 9.37
CA ASN A 182 33.34 13.80 9.92
C ASN A 182 32.15 13.31 9.11
N TYR A 183 32.15 12.03 8.77
CA TYR A 183 31.05 11.42 8.05
C TYR A 183 29.88 11.14 9.00
N ILE A 184 28.67 11.38 8.51
CA ILE A 184 27.41 11.16 9.22
C ILE A 184 26.53 10.27 8.34
N PHE A 185 26.07 9.17 8.91
CA PHE A 185 24.96 8.41 8.36
C PHE A 185 23.64 9.07 8.69
N HIS A 186 22.75 9.08 7.73
CA HIS A 186 21.39 9.54 7.94
C HIS A 186 20.38 8.59 7.31
N GLY A 187 19.20 8.53 7.89
CA GLY A 187 18.13 7.63 7.47
C GLY A 187 16.79 8.12 7.98
N SER A 188 15.73 7.51 7.48
CA SER A 188 14.37 7.82 7.92
C SER A 188 13.50 6.59 7.99
N VAL A 189 12.56 6.59 8.94
CA VAL A 189 11.38 5.72 8.87
C VAL A 189 10.25 6.52 8.28
N ASN A 190 9.87 6.13 7.06
CA ASN A 190 8.84 6.79 6.26
C ASN A 190 7.45 6.21 6.51
N GLN A 191 7.36 5.08 7.20
CA GLN A 191 6.10 4.44 7.57
C GLN A 191 6.32 3.45 8.71
N GLU A 192 5.47 3.51 9.73
CA GLU A 192 5.44 2.51 10.81
C GLU A 192 4.61 1.30 10.40
N GLY A 193 4.95 0.13 10.93
CA GLY A 193 4.12 -1.06 10.90
C GLY A 193 3.28 -1.18 12.17
N SER A 194 2.51 -2.26 12.27
CA SER A 194 1.68 -2.53 13.45
C SER A 194 2.46 -3.15 14.61
N VAL A 195 3.50 -3.94 14.32
CA VAL A 195 4.40 -4.50 15.34
C VAL A 195 5.34 -3.39 15.76
N LYS A 196 5.46 -3.14 17.06
CA LYS A 196 6.31 -2.08 17.59
C LYS A 196 7.78 -2.35 17.27
N ALA A 197 8.51 -1.28 16.95
CA ALA A 197 9.95 -1.32 16.89
C ALA A 197 10.53 -1.36 18.31
N VAL A 198 11.58 -2.16 18.49
CA VAL A 198 12.44 -2.16 19.70
C VAL A 198 13.79 -1.49 19.44
N GLU A 199 14.20 -1.38 18.18
CA GLU A 199 15.46 -0.75 17.80
C GLU A 199 15.37 -0.17 16.37
N ILE A 200 16.02 0.96 16.14
CA ILE A 200 16.33 1.48 14.80
C ILE A 200 17.82 1.72 14.74
N GLY A 201 18.42 1.51 13.58
CA GLY A 201 19.81 1.89 13.39
C GLY A 201 20.27 1.77 11.96
N PHE A 202 21.58 1.62 11.83
CA PHE A 202 22.25 1.33 10.57
C PHE A 202 23.03 0.02 10.67
N VAL A 203 23.03 -0.73 9.57
CA VAL A 203 24.01 -1.77 9.34
C VAL A 203 24.88 -1.31 8.18
N ASP A 204 26.19 -1.36 8.37
CA ASP A 204 27.17 -1.02 7.36
C ASP A 204 28.17 -2.17 7.15
N SER A 205 28.84 -2.16 6.01
CA SER A 205 30.01 -2.97 5.74
C SER A 205 31.01 -2.10 4.99
N PHE A 206 32.25 -2.01 5.48
CA PHE A 206 33.25 -1.11 4.91
C PHE A 206 34.62 -1.77 4.80
N ARG A 207 35.47 -1.22 3.93
CA ARG A 207 36.89 -1.57 3.86
C ARG A 207 37.78 -0.34 4.02
N ALA A 208 38.76 -0.44 4.92
CA ALA A 208 39.76 0.60 5.15
C ALA A 208 40.92 0.57 4.13
N THR A 209 41.06 -0.52 3.37
CA THR A 209 42.11 -0.68 2.35
C THR A 209 41.50 -1.13 1.02
N PRO A 210 42.17 -0.87 -0.13
CA PRO A 210 41.66 -1.26 -1.45
C PRO A 210 41.38 -2.76 -1.62
N ASN A 211 42.10 -3.61 -0.89
CA ASN A 211 41.99 -5.07 -0.98
C ASN A 211 41.18 -5.68 0.18
N GLY A 212 40.59 -4.86 1.05
CA GLY A 212 39.78 -5.34 2.16
C GLY A 212 38.47 -5.98 1.67
N ALA A 213 38.00 -7.00 2.40
CA ALA A 213 36.69 -7.60 2.16
C ALA A 213 35.56 -6.64 2.54
N ILE A 214 34.45 -6.71 1.82
CA ILE A 214 33.26 -5.89 2.03
C ILE A 214 32.02 -6.65 1.56
N ILE A 215 30.88 -6.44 2.23
CA ILE A 215 29.59 -7.03 1.85
C ILE A 215 28.73 -5.94 1.23
N ASN A 216 28.27 -6.17 -0.01
CA ASN A 216 27.45 -5.21 -0.74
C ASN A 216 25.98 -5.14 -0.29
N ASN A 217 25.55 -6.05 0.58
CA ASN A 217 24.21 -6.11 1.15
C ASN A 217 24.32 -6.42 2.66
N PRO A 218 24.75 -5.44 3.48
CA PRO A 218 24.87 -5.64 4.92
C PRO A 218 23.51 -5.99 5.53
N VAL A 219 23.51 -6.83 6.56
CA VAL A 219 22.30 -7.30 7.26
C VAL A 219 22.54 -7.29 8.77
N TYR A 220 21.47 -7.19 9.56
CA TYR A 220 21.47 -7.25 11.01
C TYR A 220 21.79 -8.69 11.45
N ALA A 221 23.04 -9.05 11.28
CA ALA A 221 23.66 -10.27 11.73
C ALA A 221 25.02 -9.86 12.25
N ASN A 222 25.40 -10.41 13.40
CA ASN A 222 26.70 -10.13 14.01
C ASN A 222 27.80 -10.87 13.22
N THR A 223 28.12 -10.35 12.03
CA THR A 223 29.19 -10.87 11.18
C THR A 223 30.39 -9.93 11.29
N PRO A 224 31.64 -10.42 11.16
CA PRO A 224 32.82 -9.57 11.29
C PRO A 224 32.92 -8.49 10.20
N PHE A 225 32.10 -8.59 9.15
CA PHE A 225 32.06 -7.66 8.04
C PHE A 225 30.94 -6.63 8.16
N ASN A 226 30.08 -6.73 9.19
CA ASN A 226 29.00 -5.78 9.42
C ASN A 226 29.27 -4.95 10.69
N GLY A 227 29.14 -3.63 10.58
CA GLY A 227 28.90 -2.75 11.72
C GLY A 227 27.41 -2.70 12.04
N ILE A 228 27.07 -2.68 13.33
CA ILE A 228 25.68 -2.46 13.79
C ILE A 228 25.70 -1.24 14.69
N HIS A 229 24.91 -0.24 14.31
CA HIS A 229 24.86 1.03 14.97
C HIS A 229 23.43 1.38 15.37
N PRO A 230 23.00 0.98 16.58
CA PRO A 230 21.68 1.35 17.08
C PRO A 230 21.61 2.85 17.31
N ALA A 231 20.58 3.49 16.77
CA ALA A 231 20.22 4.86 17.09
C ALA A 231 19.52 4.88 18.45
N ARG A 232 19.84 5.85 19.31
CA ARG A 232 19.10 6.03 20.57
C ARG A 232 17.68 6.47 20.24
N ALA A 233 16.68 5.70 20.68
CA ALA A 233 15.29 6.11 20.64
C ALA A 233 15.11 7.34 21.54
N TYR A 234 14.74 8.48 20.96
CA TYR A 234 14.57 9.74 21.72
C TYR A 234 13.29 9.80 22.56
N LYS A 235 12.46 8.73 22.60
CA LYS A 235 11.28 8.61 23.46
C LYS A 235 10.78 7.15 23.47
N ASN A 236 9.89 6.84 24.42
CA ASN A 236 9.21 5.54 24.60
C ASN A 236 8.43 5.02 23.37
N ASN A 237 8.35 5.81 22.29
CA ASN A 237 8.00 5.35 20.95
C ASN A 237 9.20 5.68 20.06
N ILE A 238 9.74 4.65 19.42
CA ILE A 238 10.69 4.79 18.33
C ILE A 238 9.98 5.56 17.22
N ALA A 239 10.19 6.88 17.24
CA ALA A 239 9.39 7.80 16.46
C ALA A 239 9.73 7.65 14.97
N TYR A 240 8.70 7.44 14.15
CA TYR A 240 8.65 7.92 12.77
C TYR A 240 9.50 9.19 12.56
N GLY A 241 10.36 9.18 11.55
CA GLY A 241 11.18 10.34 11.22
C GLY A 241 12.65 10.03 10.97
N TYR A 242 13.45 11.09 11.02
CA TYR A 242 14.85 11.13 10.63
C TYR A 242 15.78 10.77 11.79
N TYR A 243 16.84 10.02 11.51
CA TYR A 243 17.85 9.63 12.49
C TYR A 243 19.26 9.67 11.88
N GLU A 244 20.25 10.01 12.70
CA GLU A 244 21.65 10.18 12.30
C GLU A 244 22.61 9.45 13.22
N LEU A 245 23.78 9.10 12.67
CA LEU A 245 24.89 8.51 13.41
C LEU A 245 26.24 9.03 12.87
N PHE A 246 27.12 9.48 13.76
CA PHE A 246 28.50 9.79 13.42
C PHE A 246 29.31 8.52 13.13
N ILE A 247 30.17 8.59 12.11
CA ILE A 247 31.10 7.52 11.74
C ILE A 247 32.48 7.82 12.33
N PRO A 248 32.95 7.08 13.36
CA PRO A 248 34.24 7.37 14.00
C PRO A 248 35.43 6.65 13.32
N PHE A 249 35.28 6.14 12.10
CA PHE A 249 36.29 5.31 11.44
C PHE A 249 36.56 5.70 9.98
N ALA A 250 37.77 5.37 9.53
CA ALA A 250 38.19 5.59 8.15
C ALA A 250 37.80 4.42 7.24
N PHE A 251 37.39 4.75 6.01
CA PHE A 251 37.04 3.79 4.97
C PHE A 251 37.43 4.31 3.58
N THR A 252 37.58 3.40 2.63
CA THR A 252 37.74 3.68 1.19
C THR A 252 36.46 3.38 0.40
N GLU A 253 35.67 2.42 0.87
CA GLU A 253 34.39 2.03 0.31
C GLU A 253 33.48 1.54 1.43
N ILE A 254 32.18 1.85 1.34
CA ILE A 254 31.18 1.51 2.35
C ILE A 254 29.82 1.23 1.70
N TYR A 255 29.18 0.17 2.18
CA TYR A 255 27.76 -0.10 1.98
C TYR A 255 27.04 0.11 3.29
N ILE A 256 25.89 0.77 3.27
CA ILE A 256 25.08 1.04 4.45
C ILE A 256 23.61 0.91 4.11
N ARG A 257 22.82 0.46 5.09
CA ARG A 257 21.36 0.58 5.04
C ARG A 257 20.79 0.83 6.43
N GLY A 258 19.64 1.49 6.47
CA GLY A 258 18.83 1.59 7.68
C GLY A 258 18.17 0.25 8.03
N TYR A 259 17.95 0.00 9.31
CA TYR A 259 17.12 -1.13 9.78
C TYR A 259 16.19 -0.71 10.91
N VAL A 260 15.11 -1.48 11.06
CA VAL A 260 14.20 -1.46 12.20
C VAL A 260 14.10 -2.90 12.71
N LYS A 261 14.39 -3.12 13.99
CA LYS A 261 14.15 -4.39 14.68
C LYS A 261 12.84 -4.31 15.44
N LEU A 262 12.00 -5.33 15.29
CA LEU A 262 10.65 -5.40 15.84
C LEU A 262 10.60 -6.26 17.10
N GLU A 263 9.55 -6.09 17.92
CA GLU A 263 9.32 -6.87 19.16
C GLU A 263 9.24 -8.38 18.91
N ASP A 264 8.77 -8.79 17.72
CA ASP A 264 8.70 -10.20 17.28
C ASP A 264 10.06 -10.78 16.80
N GLY A 265 11.13 -9.96 16.81
CA GLY A 265 12.47 -10.32 16.37
C GLY A 265 12.72 -10.12 14.86
N THR A 266 11.71 -9.74 14.08
CA THR A 266 11.86 -9.43 12.66
C THR A 266 12.74 -8.20 12.48
N VAL A 267 13.59 -8.21 11.45
CA VAL A 267 14.36 -7.02 11.03
C VAL A 267 13.90 -6.58 9.65
N VAL A 268 13.40 -5.35 9.60
CA VAL A 268 13.02 -4.68 8.36
C VAL A 268 14.19 -3.81 7.93
N TYR A 269 14.45 -3.76 6.62
CA TYR A 269 15.58 -3.05 6.08
C TYR A 269 15.17 -2.00 5.05
N GLY A 270 15.92 -0.89 5.05
CA GLY A 270 15.89 0.10 3.98
C GLY A 270 16.74 -0.32 2.79
N GLU A 271 16.80 0.57 1.81
CA GLU A 271 17.66 0.41 0.64
C GLU A 271 19.14 0.51 1.02
N VAL A 272 19.98 -0.17 0.24
CA VAL A 272 21.43 -0.11 0.41
C VAL A 272 21.96 1.12 -0.32
N PHE A 273 22.66 1.97 0.42
CA PHE A 273 23.47 3.05 -0.10
C PHE A 273 24.93 2.59 -0.21
N HIS A 274 25.60 2.99 -1.29
CA HIS A 274 26.99 2.65 -1.56
C HIS A 274 27.77 3.93 -1.83
N TYR A 275 28.94 4.04 -1.20
CA TYR A 275 29.84 5.15 -1.42
C TYR A 275 31.30 4.69 -1.45
N LYS A 276 32.05 5.25 -2.39
CA LYS A 276 33.47 4.98 -2.63
C LYS A 276 34.22 6.30 -2.80
N LYS A 277 35.34 6.44 -2.10
CA LYS A 277 36.22 7.63 -2.16
C LYS A 277 37.15 7.60 -3.36
#